data_AF-A0AAV9C925-F1
#
_entry.id   AF-A0AAV9C925-F1
#
_cell.length_a   1.000
_cell.length_b   1.000
_cell.length_c   1.000
_cell.angle_alpha   90.00
_cell.angle_beta   90.00
_cell.angle_gamma   90.00
#
_symmetry.space_group_name_H-M   'P 1'
#
loop_
_entity.id
_entity.type
_entity.pdbx_description
1 polymer ?
#
loop_
_entity_poly.entity_id
_entity_poly.type
_entity_poly.pdbx_seq_one_letter_code
_entity_poly.pdbx_strand_id
1 'polypeptide(L)'
;MAQSLSLVSDLTVEDVHFPSSVVPPGSSNSLFLGGAGVRGLEIDGRFVKFTSIGVYLEESAIQSLAATWKGKAADELFASGDFFKDVVKALQAI
;
A
#
# COMPACT_ATOMS: atom_id res chain seq x y z
N MET A 1 -22.09 16.09 -0.12
CA MET A 1 -21.92 15.28 -1.35
C MET A 1 -20.73 14.39 -1.12
N ALA A 2 -20.93 13.07 -1.10
CA ALA A 2 -19.86 12.10 -0.86
C ALA A 2 -18.96 12.08 -2.10
N GLN A 3 -17.74 12.59 -1.95
CA GLN A 3 -16.74 12.55 -3.00
C GLN A 3 -16.18 11.13 -3.02
N SER A 4 -16.69 10.27 -3.91
CA SER A 4 -16.12 8.93 -4.11
C SER A 4 -14.72 9.10 -4.70
N LEU A 5 -13.69 8.89 -3.89
CA LEU A 5 -12.29 8.89 -4.32
C LEU A 5 -11.69 7.53 -4.04
N SER A 6 -11.81 6.59 -4.98
CA SER A 6 -10.90 5.45 -5.06
C SER A 6 -11.00 4.73 -6.41
N LEU A 7 -10.39 5.30 -7.46
CA LEU A 7 -9.99 4.51 -8.62
C LEU A 7 -8.56 4.00 -8.38
N VAL A 8 -8.35 3.26 -7.28
CA VAL A 8 -7.19 2.38 -7.19
C VAL A 8 -7.46 1.17 -8.06
N SER A 9 -6.47 0.81 -8.87
CA SER A 9 -6.58 -0.32 -9.80
C SER A 9 -6.03 -1.59 -9.17
N ASP A 10 -6.48 -2.72 -9.69
CA ASP A 10 -5.82 -4.00 -9.46
C ASP A 10 -4.36 -3.93 -9.93
N LEU A 11 -3.48 -4.68 -9.30
CA LEU A 11 -2.09 -4.83 -9.71
C LEU A 11 -1.74 -6.30 -9.84
N THR A 12 -1.08 -6.66 -10.94
CA THR A 12 -0.47 -7.99 -11.09
C THR A 12 1.04 -7.84 -10.94
N VAL A 13 1.62 -8.58 -10.00
CA VAL A 13 3.06 -8.60 -9.74
C VAL A 13 3.57 -10.01 -9.99
N GLU A 14 4.36 -10.15 -11.06
CA GLU A 14 4.64 -11.43 -11.70
C GLU A 14 3.33 -12.12 -12.12
N ASP A 15 2.99 -13.27 -11.53
CA ASP A 15 1.75 -14.01 -11.80
C ASP A 15 0.74 -13.92 -10.64
N VAL A 16 1.00 -13.06 -9.65
CA VAL A 16 0.12 -12.87 -8.49
C VAL A 16 -0.76 -11.63 -8.70
N HIS A 17 -2.07 -11.85 -8.74
CA HIS A 17 -3.08 -10.79 -8.86
C HIS A 17 -3.45 -10.24 -7.47
N PHE A 18 -3.32 -8.92 -7.32
CA PHE A 18 -3.75 -8.15 -6.16
C PHE A 18 -4.96 -7.30 -6.55
N PRO A 19 -6.16 -7.64 -6.08
CA PRO A 19 -7.35 -6.82 -6.31
C PRO A 19 -7.19 -5.42 -5.71
N SER A 20 -7.84 -4.44 -6.30
CA SER A 20 -7.94 -3.06 -5.82
C SER A 20 -8.56 -2.95 -4.43
N SER A 21 -9.39 -3.92 -4.02
CA SER A 21 -9.99 -3.98 -2.69
C SER A 21 -10.17 -5.40 -2.18
N VAL A 22 -9.99 -5.59 -0.87
CA VAL A 22 -10.16 -6.88 -0.18
C VAL A 22 -10.85 -6.69 1.18
N VAL A 23 -11.51 -7.74 1.67
CA VAL A 23 -11.96 -7.85 3.06
C VAL A 23 -11.13 -8.94 3.73
N PRO A 24 -10.26 -8.61 4.70
CA PRO A 24 -9.36 -9.59 5.27
C PRO A 24 -10.09 -10.52 6.24
N PRO A 25 -9.64 -11.78 6.38
CA PRO A 25 -10.16 -12.69 7.40
C PRO A 25 -10.03 -12.07 8.79
N GLY A 26 -11.11 -12.07 9.58
CA GLY A 26 -11.13 -11.49 10.93
C GLY A 26 -11.52 -10.02 11.00
N SER A 27 -11.84 -9.36 9.88
CA SER A 27 -12.42 -8.02 9.85
C SER A 27 -13.66 -7.96 8.95
N SER A 28 -14.52 -6.97 9.19
CA SER A 28 -15.61 -6.58 8.27
C SER A 28 -15.23 -5.37 7.41
N ASN A 29 -14.05 -4.78 7.61
CA ASN A 29 -13.64 -3.56 6.92
C ASN A 29 -13.08 -3.88 5.54
N SER A 30 -13.54 -3.13 4.55
CA SER A 30 -12.97 -3.16 3.20
C SER A 30 -11.68 -2.34 3.19
N LEU A 31 -10.61 -2.95 2.72
CA LEU A 31 -9.32 -2.32 2.52
C LEU A 31 -9.11 -2.05 1.03
N PHE A 32 -8.32 -1.03 0.71
CA PHE A 32 -7.92 -0.70 -0.65
C PHE A 32 -6.42 -0.97 -0.85
N LEU A 33 -6.01 -1.29 -2.07
CA LEU A 33 -4.63 -1.57 -2.41
C LEU A 33 -3.80 -0.28 -2.43
N GLY A 34 -2.89 -0.14 -1.46
CA GLY A 34 -1.97 1.00 -1.37
C GLY A 34 -0.72 0.82 -2.24
N GLY A 35 -0.32 -0.43 -2.52
CA GLY A 35 0.78 -0.75 -3.43
C GLY A 35 1.11 -2.24 -3.43
N ALA A 36 1.77 -2.70 -4.49
CA ALA A 36 2.25 -4.07 -4.60
C ALA A 36 3.66 -4.11 -5.23
N GLY A 37 4.46 -5.12 -4.89
CA GLY A 37 5.81 -5.27 -5.41
C GLY A 37 6.46 -6.61 -5.10
N VAL A 38 7.61 -6.86 -5.71
CA VAL A 38 8.39 -8.09 -5.48
C VAL A 38 9.35 -7.91 -4.33
N ARG A 39 9.55 -8.96 -3.54
CA ARG A 39 10.67 -9.09 -2.62
C ARG A 39 11.52 -10.28 -3.01
N GLY A 40 12.83 -10.04 -3.03
CA GLY A 40 13.83 -11.00 -3.44
C GLY A 40 15.15 -10.84 -2.69
N LEU A 41 16.11 -11.67 -3.07
CA LEU A 41 17.50 -11.63 -2.63
C LEU A 41 18.42 -11.67 -3.84
N GLU A 42 19.59 -11.05 -3.72
CA GLU A 42 20.64 -11.20 -4.72
C GLU A 42 21.42 -12.48 -4.45
N ILE A 43 21.45 -13.39 -5.43
CA ILE A 43 22.16 -14.67 -5.38
C ILE A 43 22.99 -14.77 -6.65
N ASP A 44 24.30 -14.90 -6.50
CA ASP A 44 25.27 -14.99 -7.59
C ASP A 44 25.14 -13.86 -8.63
N GLY A 45 24.96 -12.62 -8.15
CA GLY A 45 24.82 -11.42 -9.00
C GLY A 45 23.50 -11.34 -9.78
N ARG A 46 22.51 -12.16 -9.41
CA ARG A 46 21.15 -12.14 -9.98
C ARG A 46 20.13 -11.85 -8.89
N PHE A 47 19.19 -10.97 -9.18
CA PHE A 47 18.05 -10.74 -8.29
C PHE A 47 17.02 -11.85 -8.43
N VAL A 48 16.94 -12.72 -7.43
CA VAL A 48 15.99 -13.83 -7.36
C VAL A 48 14.75 -13.36 -6.59
N LYS A 49 13.61 -13.33 -7.27
CA LYS A 49 12.31 -12.95 -6.68
C LYS A 49 11.72 -14.15 -5.93
N PHE A 50 11.30 -13.95 -4.68
CA PHE A 50 10.74 -14.99 -3.83
C PHE A 50 9.26 -14.77 -3.56
N THR A 51 8.86 -13.53 -3.27
CA THR A 51 7.49 -13.21 -2.90
C THR A 51 6.99 -11.98 -3.65
N SER A 52 5.69 -11.99 -3.98
CA SER A 52 4.95 -10.79 -4.35
C SER A 52 4.17 -10.34 -3.11
N ILE A 53 4.27 -9.06 -2.77
CA ILE A 53 3.68 -8.47 -1.55
C ILE A 53 2.74 -7.35 -1.97
N GLY A 54 1.50 -7.40 -1.50
CA GLY A 54 0.53 -6.31 -1.58
C GLY A 54 0.30 -5.71 -0.20
N VAL A 55 0.25 -4.38 -0.12
CA VAL A 55 -0.06 -3.63 1.10
C VAL A 55 -1.43 -2.99 0.94
N TYR A 56 -2.34 -3.33 1.85
CA TYR A 56 -3.71 -2.84 1.87
C TYR A 56 -3.94 -1.92 3.07
N LEU A 57 -4.71 -0.86 2.86
CA LEU A 57 -4.99 0.17 3.85
C LEU A 57 -6.49 0.39 4.00
N GLU A 58 -6.94 0.77 5.20
CA GLU A 58 -8.31 1.25 5.40
C GLU A 58 -8.48 2.65 4.80
N GLU A 59 -9.70 2.99 4.38
CA GLU A 59 -10.04 4.33 3.86
C GLU A 59 -9.71 5.45 4.86
N SER A 60 -9.82 5.16 6.16
CA SER A 60 -9.44 6.06 7.27
C SER A 60 -7.96 6.49 7.21
N ALA A 61 -7.08 5.66 6.65
CA ALA A 61 -5.67 5.96 6.49
C ALA A 61 -5.44 7.16 5.55
N ILE A 62 -6.32 7.37 4.56
CA ILE A 62 -6.23 8.52 3.65
C ILE A 62 -6.36 9.82 4.43
N GLN A 63 -7.35 9.90 5.32
CA GLN A 63 -7.59 11.10 6.13
C GLN A 63 -6.43 11.35 7.12
N SER A 64 -5.93 10.28 7.74
CA SER A 64 -4.78 10.33 8.65
C SER A 64 -3.51 10.84 7.95
N LEU A 65 -3.18 10.28 6.78
CA LEU A 65 -1.98 10.66 6.03
C LEU A 65 -2.12 12.04 5.37
N ALA A 66 -3.32 12.40 4.91
CA ALA A 66 -3.55 13.68 4.23
C ALA A 66 -3.31 14.90 5.13
N ALA A 67 -3.37 14.76 6.46
CA ALA A 67 -3.07 15.85 7.39
C ALA A 67 -1.64 16.39 7.23
N THR A 68 -0.69 15.51 6.90
CA THR A 68 0.75 15.83 6.84
C THR A 68 1.32 15.72 5.43
N TRP A 69 0.86 14.75 4.65
CA TRP A 69 1.52 14.32 3.41
C TRP A 69 0.80 14.80 2.13
N LYS A 70 -0.36 15.46 2.26
CA LYS A 70 -1.11 15.97 1.11
C LYS A 70 -0.31 17.03 0.35
N GLY A 71 -0.29 16.90 -0.98
CA GLY A 71 0.37 17.85 -1.88
C GLY A 71 1.88 17.63 -2.04
N LYS A 72 2.46 16.65 -1.34
CA LYS A 72 3.84 16.20 -1.56
C LYS A 72 3.93 15.38 -2.84
N ALA A 73 5.03 15.55 -3.57
CA ALA A 73 5.30 14.74 -4.75
C ALA A 73 5.68 13.30 -4.36
N ALA A 74 5.46 12.35 -5.26
CA ALA A 74 5.76 10.94 -5.01
C ALA A 74 7.23 10.70 -4.60
N ASP A 75 8.18 11.37 -5.26
CA ASP A 75 9.61 11.26 -4.95
C ASP A 75 9.94 11.80 -3.54
N GLU A 76 9.24 12.86 -3.10
CA GLU A 76 9.39 13.41 -1.75
C GLU A 76 8.86 12.43 -0.69
N LEU A 77 7.72 11.79 -0.96
CA LEU A 77 7.16 10.76 -0.08
C LEU A 77 8.08 9.54 -0.01
N PHE A 78 8.61 9.12 -1.15
CA PHE A 78 9.52 7.98 -1.26
C PHE A 78 10.85 8.20 -0.54
N ALA A 79 11.38 9.43 -0.57
CA ALA A 79 12.59 9.78 0.16
C ALA A 79 12.36 9.96 1.68
N SER A 80 11.09 10.04 2.13
CA SER A 80 10.74 10.30 3.52
C SER A 80 10.56 9.02 4.33
N GLY A 81 11.52 8.72 5.20
CA GLY A 81 11.37 7.64 6.18
C GLY A 81 10.20 7.85 7.15
N ASP A 82 9.85 9.10 7.45
CA ASP A 82 8.74 9.42 8.36
C ASP A 82 7.37 9.19 7.72
N PHE A 83 7.27 9.34 6.40
CA PHE A 83 6.05 8.97 5.65
C PHE A 83 5.75 7.49 5.85
N PHE A 84 6.74 6.61 5.64
CA PHE A 84 6.53 5.17 5.84
C PHE A 84 6.23 4.81 7.29
N LYS A 85 6.83 5.50 8.28
CA LYS A 85 6.46 5.31 9.69
C LYS A 85 4.99 5.64 9.95
N ASP A 86 4.48 6.72 9.36
CA ASP A 86 3.07 7.10 9.52
C ASP A 86 2.14 6.14 8.78
N VAL A 87 2.55 5.61 7.62
CA VAL A 87 1.83 4.51 6.95
C VAL A 87 1.76 3.27 7.85
N VAL A 88 2.86 2.90 8.51
CA VAL A 88 2.89 1.76 9.46
C VAL A 88 1.98 2.01 10.67
N LYS A 89 1.96 3.22 11.23
CA LYS A 89 1.04 3.55 12.32
C LYS A 89 -0.43 3.45 11.87
N ALA A 90 -0.73 3.86 10.64
CA ALA A 90 -2.06 3.74 10.08
C ALA A 90 -2.49 2.27 9.87
N LEU A 91 -1.54 1.34 9.70
CA LEU A 91 -1.81 -0.10 9.64
C LEU A 91 -2.08 -0.73 11.02
N GLN A 92 -1.48 -0.21 12.09
CA GLN A 92 -1.59 -0.77 13.46
C GLN A 92 -2.86 -0.34 14.21
N ALA A 93 -3.70 0.49 13.61
CA ALA A 93 -4.96 0.95 14.20
C ALA A 93 -6.15 -0.03 13.97
N ILE A 94 -5.87 -1.19 13.35
CA ILE A 94 -6.80 -2.31 13.11
C ILE A 94 -6.52 -3.42 14.12
#